data_AF-A0A139CQH5-F1
#
_entry.id   AF-A0A139CQH5-F1
#
_cell.length_a   1.000
_cell.length_b   1.000
_cell.length_c   1.000
_cell.angle_alpha   90.00
_cell.angle_beta   90.00
_cell.angle_gamma   90.00
#
_symmetry.space_group_name_H-M   'P 1'
#
loop_
_entity.id
_entity.type
_entity.pdbx_description
1 polymer ?
#
loop_
_entity_poly.entity_id
_entity_poly.type
_entity_poly.pdbx_seq_one_letter_code
_entity_poly.pdbx_strand_id
1 'polypeptide(L)'
;MVYILITPIVMLSTFFFDNLLEPKTNVDRILQKWGRIVYQEEIPTYEQPNLKREHIPWRYFFKPYTDLMVGTTNPDDDNVKRLVMTINSTVEGALVFSSGINLGVFKASGWPEDVANFYRIEDYKGYIWLAHNRYPTNTSGWWGGAHPFNLLDWSVVHNGEITSYGTNRRYVESHGYQCTMSTDTEVVAYLFDLIGRRHGLPSDMVVEALAPPFWDEIDEMPEKQEEFMRALRLTYGPALMNGPFAIVIATKDGIVGFTDRIKLRPLVVGENDSKLYISSEEAAIRIMDPDVERIYMPRAGEPVIGRVTQ
;
A
#
# COMPACT_ATOMS: atom_id res chain seq x y z
N MET A 1 12.44 -0.24 25.42
CA MET A 1 11.14 0.45 25.23
C MET A 1 11.42 1.78 24.53
N VAL A 2 11.34 1.83 23.21
CA VAL A 2 11.44 3.09 22.47
C VAL A 2 10.03 3.66 22.42
N TYR A 3 9.77 4.69 23.23
CA TYR A 3 8.52 5.45 23.15
C TYR A 3 8.59 6.32 21.89
N ILE A 4 8.09 5.81 20.77
CA ILE A 4 7.72 6.70 19.66
C ILE A 4 6.36 7.28 20.06
N LEU A 5 6.36 8.49 20.61
CA LEU A 5 5.16 9.31 20.76
C LEU A 5 4.67 9.65 19.35
N ILE A 6 3.94 8.72 18.72
CA ILE A 6 3.20 9.01 17.50
C ILE A 6 1.95 9.78 17.94
N THR A 7 2.11 11.08 18.16
CA THR A 7 0.93 11.97 18.14
C THR A 7 0.24 11.77 16.79
N PRO A 8 -1.11 11.65 16.74
CA PRO A 8 -1.86 11.32 15.53
C PRO A 8 -1.75 12.38 14.41
N ILE A 9 -0.95 13.42 14.61
CA ILE A 9 -0.76 14.57 13.73
C ILE A 9 0.53 14.42 12.89
N VAL A 10 1.45 13.53 13.26
CA VAL A 10 2.77 13.45 12.62
C VAL A 10 2.83 12.30 11.65
N MET A 11 3.13 12.61 10.38
CA MET A 11 3.28 11.61 9.34
C MET A 11 4.65 10.95 9.44
N LEU A 12 4.68 9.62 9.39
CA LEU A 12 5.90 8.85 9.25
C LEU A 12 6.19 8.65 7.78
N SER A 13 7.38 9.04 7.33
CA SER A 13 7.89 8.71 6.00
C SER A 13 9.20 7.96 6.12
N THR A 14 9.31 6.81 5.46
CA THR A 14 10.53 5.98 5.47
C THR A 14 11.23 6.03 4.12
N PHE A 15 12.56 6.02 4.20
CA PHE A 15 13.46 6.26 3.09
C PHE A 15 14.53 5.18 3.04
N PHE A 16 14.93 4.81 1.83
CA PHE A 16 16.22 4.21 1.59
C PHE A 16 17.17 5.28 1.07
N PHE A 17 18.35 5.36 1.69
CA PHE A 17 19.45 6.18 1.21
C PHE A 17 20.64 5.30 0.84
N ASP A 18 21.26 5.58 -0.30
CA ASP A 18 22.52 4.94 -0.69
C ASP A 18 23.71 5.50 0.10
N ASN A 19 23.64 6.79 0.45
CA ASN A 19 24.54 7.45 1.37
C ASN A 19 23.86 8.65 2.05
N LEU A 20 24.40 9.07 3.20
CA LEU A 20 23.83 10.17 3.99
C LEU A 20 24.40 11.55 3.63
N LEU A 21 25.30 11.65 2.65
CA LEU A 21 25.92 12.91 2.28
C LEU A 21 25.03 13.69 1.33
N GLU A 22 24.99 13.35 0.04
CA GLU A 22 24.26 14.13 -0.96
C GLU A 22 22.74 13.82 -0.98
N PRO A 23 22.30 12.55 -1.07
CA PRO A 23 20.87 12.23 -1.21
C PRO A 23 20.06 12.71 0.01
N LYS A 24 20.56 12.41 1.22
CA LYS A 24 19.89 12.81 2.45
C LYS A 24 19.84 14.33 2.63
N THR A 25 20.95 15.04 2.40
CA THR A 25 20.98 16.51 2.52
C THR A 25 20.00 17.16 1.54
N ASN A 26 19.88 16.61 0.33
CA ASN A 26 18.90 17.06 -0.66
C ASN A 26 17.46 16.82 -0.20
N VAL A 27 17.15 15.64 0.36
CA VAL A 27 15.85 15.33 0.94
C VAL A 27 15.52 16.26 2.11
N ASP A 28 16.43 16.45 3.06
CA ASP A 28 16.23 17.33 4.22
C ASP A 28 15.86 18.75 3.78
N ARG A 29 16.58 19.28 2.78
CA ARG A 29 16.31 20.60 2.19
C ARG A 29 14.94 20.68 1.51
N ILE A 30 14.51 19.62 0.83
CA ILE A 30 13.19 19.56 0.19
C ILE A 30 12.11 19.54 1.29
N LEU A 31 12.21 18.64 2.26
CA LEU A 31 11.22 18.51 3.34
C LEU A 31 11.05 19.82 4.13
N GLN A 32 12.15 20.49 4.49
CA GLN A 32 12.11 21.75 5.25
C GLN A 32 11.42 22.91 4.52
N LYS A 33 11.33 22.87 3.18
CA LYS A 33 10.58 23.87 2.40
C LYS A 33 9.07 23.65 2.47
N TRP A 34 8.63 22.42 2.68
CA TRP A 34 7.22 22.02 2.55
C TRP A 34 6.57 21.62 3.87
N GLY A 35 7.35 21.60 4.95
CA GLY A 35 6.89 21.31 6.29
C GLY A 35 8.02 21.34 7.31
N ARG A 36 7.73 20.81 8.50
CA ARG A 36 8.66 20.70 9.61
C ARG A 36 9.02 19.23 9.84
N ILE A 37 10.31 18.94 9.86
CA ILE A 37 10.83 17.67 10.40
C ILE A 37 10.73 17.77 11.93
N VAL A 38 9.81 17.00 12.52
CA VAL A 38 9.57 16.95 13.97
C VAL A 38 10.67 16.12 14.64
N TYR A 39 11.00 14.97 14.05
CA TYR A 39 12.04 14.07 14.48
C TYR A 39 12.50 13.23 13.29
N GLN A 40 13.71 12.68 13.35
CA GLN A 40 14.21 11.75 12.34
C GLN A 40 15.30 10.88 12.94
N GLU A 41 15.40 9.65 12.46
CA GLU A 41 16.43 8.70 12.87
C GLU A 41 16.62 7.60 11.83
N GLU A 42 17.76 6.93 11.90
CA GLU A 42 17.92 5.64 11.24
C GLU A 42 16.97 4.61 11.89
N ILE A 43 16.33 3.78 11.08
CA ILE A 43 15.50 2.70 11.60
C ILE A 43 16.42 1.71 12.35
N PRO A 44 16.16 1.39 13.63
CA PRO A 44 17.01 0.46 14.36
C PRO A 44 17.02 -0.92 13.70
N THR A 45 18.21 -1.47 13.44
CA THR A 45 18.38 -2.78 12.82
C THR A 45 19.39 -3.66 13.56
N TYR A 46 19.33 -4.96 13.30
CA TYR A 46 20.38 -5.92 13.67
C TYR A 46 21.10 -6.43 12.43
N GLU A 47 22.42 -6.59 12.49
CA GLU A 47 23.17 -7.29 11.46
C GLU A 47 22.70 -8.75 11.36
N GLN A 48 22.48 -9.24 10.14
CA GLN A 48 22.03 -10.60 9.87
C GLN A 48 23.03 -11.30 8.96
N PRO A 49 23.39 -12.57 9.24
CA PRO A 49 24.41 -13.28 8.46
C PRO A 49 24.01 -13.49 7.00
N ASN A 50 22.72 -13.62 6.71
CA ASN A 50 22.18 -13.95 5.39
C ASN A 50 21.48 -12.78 4.68
N LEU A 51 21.53 -11.58 5.26
CA LEU A 51 20.92 -10.38 4.68
C LEU A 51 21.97 -9.27 4.61
N LYS A 52 22.35 -8.93 3.38
CA LYS A 52 23.26 -7.83 3.11
C LYS A 52 22.49 -6.52 3.19
N ARG A 53 22.94 -5.61 4.04
CA ARG A 53 22.42 -4.24 4.10
C ARG A 53 22.80 -3.47 2.82
N GLU A 54 21.83 -3.27 1.92
CA GLU A 54 22.03 -2.57 0.63
C GLU A 54 21.83 -1.06 0.75
N HIS A 55 20.92 -0.62 1.62
CA HIS A 55 20.59 0.79 1.83
C HIS A 55 20.60 1.15 3.32
N ILE A 56 20.56 2.45 3.60
CA ILE A 56 20.38 2.98 4.94
C ILE A 56 18.88 3.29 5.15
N PRO A 57 18.14 2.45 5.90
CA PRO A 57 16.73 2.70 6.18
C PRO A 57 16.60 3.85 7.19
N TRP A 58 15.87 4.88 6.81
CA TRP A 58 15.72 6.10 7.61
C TRP A 58 14.26 6.47 7.74
N ARG A 59 13.85 7.02 8.89
CA ARG A 59 12.48 7.47 9.13
C ARG A 59 12.41 8.93 9.54
N TYR A 60 11.48 9.65 8.94
CA TYR A 60 11.15 11.04 9.24
C TYR A 60 9.77 11.11 9.86
N PHE A 61 9.68 11.80 10.98
CA PHE A 61 8.43 12.25 11.58
C PHE A 61 8.21 13.68 11.08
N PHE A 62 7.30 13.85 10.15
CA PHE A 62 7.14 15.05 9.34
C PHE A 62 5.74 15.65 9.54
N LYS A 63 5.69 16.98 9.66
CA LYS A 63 4.44 17.75 9.69
C LYS A 63 4.40 18.70 8.49
N PRO A 64 3.60 18.42 7.44
CA PRO A 64 3.49 19.30 6.28
C PRO A 64 2.91 20.67 6.65
N TYR A 65 3.24 21.69 5.87
CA TYR A 65 2.58 22.99 5.92
C TYR A 65 1.30 22.96 5.08
N THR A 66 0.15 23.14 5.74
CA THR A 66 -1.20 23.06 5.14
C THR A 66 -1.50 24.23 4.21
N ASP A 67 -0.95 25.40 4.52
CA ASP A 67 -1.17 26.67 3.83
C ASP A 67 -0.53 26.75 2.44
N LEU A 68 0.35 25.80 2.12
CA LEU A 68 1.00 25.71 0.81
C LEU A 68 0.13 25.05 -0.27
N MET A 69 -0.95 24.36 0.12
CA MET A 69 -1.85 23.65 -0.80
C MET A 69 -3.24 24.32 -0.81
N VAL A 70 -3.51 25.11 -1.85
CA VAL A 70 -4.80 25.80 -2.02
C VAL A 70 -5.76 24.94 -2.85
N GLY A 71 -7.03 24.87 -2.45
CA GLY A 71 -8.10 24.25 -3.25
C GLY A 71 -8.21 22.73 -3.11
N THR A 72 -7.55 22.12 -2.12
CA THR A 72 -7.72 20.70 -1.77
C THR A 72 -8.45 20.55 -0.43
N THR A 73 -9.23 19.48 -0.31
CA THR A 73 -9.88 19.07 0.94
C THR A 73 -8.90 18.44 1.93
N ASN A 74 -7.78 17.88 1.43
CA ASN A 74 -6.79 17.14 2.22
C ASN A 74 -5.37 17.69 1.94
N PRO A 75 -5.04 18.91 2.42
CA PRO A 75 -3.78 19.57 2.10
C PRO A 75 -2.54 18.82 2.59
N ASP A 76 -2.63 18.14 3.74
CA ASP A 76 -1.52 17.35 4.30
C ASP A 76 -1.16 16.17 3.40
N ASP A 77 -2.16 15.37 3.02
CA ASP A 77 -2.01 14.19 2.17
C ASP A 77 -1.51 14.58 0.77
N ASP A 78 -2.06 15.65 0.18
CA ASP A 78 -1.64 16.08 -1.15
C ASP A 78 -0.23 16.68 -1.15
N ASN A 79 0.17 17.38 -0.09
CA ASN A 79 1.54 17.85 0.08
C ASN A 79 2.51 16.65 0.18
N VAL A 80 2.19 15.65 1.01
CA VAL A 80 3.08 14.48 1.15
C VAL A 80 3.11 13.63 -0.10
N LYS A 81 1.97 13.37 -0.75
CA LYS A 81 1.93 12.72 -2.07
C LYS A 81 2.86 13.43 -3.05
N ARG A 82 2.76 14.77 -3.15
CA ARG A 82 3.64 15.56 -4.03
C ARG A 82 5.13 15.39 -3.65
N LEU A 83 5.45 15.39 -2.36
CA LEU A 83 6.83 15.18 -1.88
C LEU A 83 7.36 13.80 -2.25
N VAL A 84 6.57 12.74 -2.05
CA VAL A 84 6.92 11.37 -2.46
C VAL A 84 7.25 11.33 -3.96
N MET A 85 6.35 11.84 -4.80
CA MET A 85 6.56 11.87 -6.26
C MET A 85 7.80 12.68 -6.64
N THR A 86 8.00 13.86 -6.03
CA THR A 86 9.13 14.74 -6.33
C THR A 86 10.45 14.08 -5.94
N ILE A 87 10.54 13.52 -4.73
CA ILE A 87 11.79 12.93 -4.24
C ILE A 87 12.14 11.69 -5.06
N ASN A 88 11.19 10.78 -5.26
CA ASN A 88 11.42 9.54 -6.02
C ASN A 88 11.78 9.76 -7.49
N SER A 89 11.47 10.94 -8.04
CA SER A 89 11.79 11.29 -9.43
C SER A 89 13.01 12.19 -9.61
N THR A 90 13.46 12.90 -8.58
CA THR A 90 14.49 13.95 -8.72
C THR A 90 15.70 13.79 -7.83
N VAL A 91 15.65 12.95 -6.79
CA VAL A 91 16.77 12.77 -5.85
C VAL A 91 17.37 11.37 -6.06
N GLU A 92 18.45 11.32 -6.82
CA GLU A 92 19.23 10.08 -7.00
C GLU A 92 19.80 9.59 -5.66
N GLY A 93 19.76 8.28 -5.44
CA GLY A 93 20.20 7.64 -4.20
C GLY A 93 19.28 7.85 -3.00
N ALA A 94 18.07 8.36 -3.21
CA ALA A 94 17.00 8.43 -2.20
C ALA A 94 15.70 7.82 -2.74
N LEU A 95 15.04 7.01 -1.92
CA LEU A 95 13.76 6.40 -2.25
C LEU A 95 12.81 6.50 -1.06
N VAL A 96 11.73 7.26 -1.20
CA VAL A 96 10.60 7.22 -0.28
C VAL A 96 9.79 5.97 -0.56
N PHE A 97 9.72 5.07 0.41
CA PHE A 97 9.06 3.79 0.23
C PHE A 97 7.85 3.55 1.12
N SER A 98 7.67 4.39 2.14
CA SER A 98 6.37 4.58 2.76
C SER A 98 6.20 6.01 3.28
N SER A 99 4.95 6.41 3.44
CA SER A 99 4.49 7.69 3.99
C SER A 99 3.12 7.42 4.59
N GLY A 100 2.78 7.90 5.78
CA GLY A 100 1.45 7.70 6.35
C GLY A 100 1.41 7.96 7.85
N ILE A 101 0.21 7.99 8.43
CA ILE A 101 0.04 8.19 9.88
C ILE A 101 -0.20 6.83 10.54
N ASN A 102 0.45 6.59 11.68
CA ASN A 102 0.38 5.31 12.42
C ASN A 102 0.75 4.08 11.56
N LEU A 103 1.70 4.25 10.64
CA LEU A 103 2.07 3.24 9.65
C LEU A 103 3.58 3.05 9.63
N GLY A 104 4.05 1.80 9.56
CA GLY A 104 5.45 1.47 9.31
C GLY A 104 5.57 0.36 8.27
N VAL A 105 6.38 0.57 7.23
CA VAL A 105 6.73 -0.45 6.24
C VAL A 105 8.17 -0.86 6.46
N PHE A 106 8.43 -2.16 6.38
CA PHE A 106 9.75 -2.75 6.50
C PHE A 106 9.95 -3.69 5.34
N LYS A 107 11.00 -3.48 4.55
CA LYS A 107 11.28 -4.30 3.38
C LYS A 107 12.76 -4.42 3.09
N ALA A 108 13.14 -5.58 2.61
CA ALA A 108 14.50 -5.91 2.18
C ALA A 108 14.43 -7.14 1.26
N SER A 109 15.52 -7.40 0.54
CA SER A 109 15.71 -8.64 -0.21
C SER A 109 16.35 -9.69 0.71
N GLY A 110 15.65 -10.78 1.01
CA GLY A 110 16.10 -11.84 1.91
C GLY A 110 14.97 -12.77 2.32
N TRP A 111 15.27 -13.77 3.15
CA TRP A 111 14.25 -14.64 3.74
C TRP A 111 13.37 -13.85 4.73
N PRO A 112 12.05 -14.11 4.79
CA PRO A 112 11.14 -13.35 5.64
C PRO A 112 11.57 -13.23 7.11
N GLU A 113 12.11 -14.31 7.68
CA GLU A 113 12.64 -14.36 9.05
C GLU A 113 13.87 -13.48 9.23
N ASP A 114 14.79 -13.46 8.27
CA ASP A 114 15.98 -12.60 8.32
C ASP A 114 15.58 -11.14 8.21
N VAL A 115 14.61 -10.81 7.35
CA VAL A 115 14.08 -9.44 7.22
C VAL A 115 13.37 -9.01 8.52
N ALA A 116 12.59 -9.90 9.14
CA ALA A 116 11.91 -9.63 10.39
C ALA A 116 12.91 -9.35 11.53
N ASN A 117 13.94 -10.19 11.66
CA ASN A 117 15.01 -10.02 12.64
C ASN A 117 15.86 -8.77 12.36
N PHE A 118 16.17 -8.49 11.08
CA PHE A 118 16.91 -7.30 10.67
C PHE A 118 16.20 -6.02 11.13
N TYR A 119 14.88 -5.92 10.94
CA TYR A 119 14.08 -4.76 11.36
C TYR A 119 13.54 -4.84 12.79
N ARG A 120 13.86 -5.90 13.54
CA ARG A 120 13.43 -6.08 14.93
C ARG A 120 11.91 -6.05 15.09
N ILE A 121 11.20 -6.73 14.19
CA ILE A 121 9.73 -6.65 14.11
C ILE A 121 9.05 -7.02 15.43
N GLU A 122 9.66 -7.88 16.24
CA GLU A 122 9.19 -8.25 17.58
C GLU A 122 9.10 -7.07 18.57
N ASP A 123 9.81 -5.97 18.33
CA ASP A 123 9.75 -4.76 19.15
C ASP A 123 8.54 -3.87 18.83
N TYR A 124 7.82 -4.16 17.74
CA TYR A 124 6.69 -3.37 17.27
C TYR A 124 5.35 -3.99 17.66
N LYS A 125 4.35 -3.14 17.86
CA LYS A 125 2.96 -3.53 18.09
C LYS A 125 2.08 -2.85 17.05
N GLY A 126 1.13 -3.59 16.52
CA GLY A 126 0.17 -3.11 15.53
C GLY A 126 -1.14 -3.90 15.63
N TYR A 127 -2.23 -3.26 15.24
CA TYR A 127 -3.57 -3.85 15.17
C TYR A 127 -3.90 -4.38 13.77
N ILE A 128 -3.14 -3.96 12.75
CA ILE A 128 -3.15 -4.52 11.40
C ILE A 128 -1.72 -4.89 11.04
N TRP A 129 -1.54 -6.08 10.47
CA TRP A 129 -0.27 -6.56 9.94
C TRP A 129 -0.45 -6.97 8.48
N LEU A 130 0.50 -6.57 7.65
CA LEU A 130 0.55 -6.94 6.24
C LEU A 130 1.93 -7.48 5.92
N ALA A 131 1.99 -8.71 5.41
CA ALA A 131 3.23 -9.39 5.07
C ALA A 131 3.15 -9.97 3.65
N HIS A 132 4.27 -9.96 2.95
CA HIS A 132 4.34 -10.49 1.60
C HIS A 132 5.73 -11.02 1.29
N ASN A 133 5.79 -12.22 0.74
CA ASN A 133 7.01 -12.78 0.18
C ASN A 133 6.89 -12.79 -1.35
N ARG A 134 7.74 -12.01 -2.04
CA ARG A 134 7.67 -11.85 -3.49
C ARG A 134 8.59 -12.84 -4.18
N TYR A 135 8.05 -13.59 -5.14
CA TYR A 135 8.85 -14.42 -6.05
C TYR A 135 9.09 -13.67 -7.37
N PRO A 136 10.30 -13.12 -7.62
CA PRO A 136 10.59 -12.39 -8.84
C PRO A 136 10.66 -13.32 -10.06
N THR A 137 9.81 -13.10 -11.06
CA THR A 137 9.80 -13.88 -12.32
C THR A 137 10.46 -13.16 -13.50
N ASN A 138 10.39 -11.82 -13.55
CA ASN A 138 10.81 -11.02 -14.71
C ASN A 138 11.93 -10.01 -14.43
N THR A 139 12.22 -9.70 -13.16
CA THR A 139 13.22 -8.71 -12.76
C THR A 139 13.97 -9.15 -11.51
N SER A 140 15.25 -8.80 -11.37
CA SER A 140 15.99 -9.03 -10.14
C SER A 140 15.27 -8.37 -8.96
N GLY A 141 15.15 -9.09 -7.85
CA GLY A 141 14.66 -8.54 -6.60
C GLY A 141 15.59 -7.43 -6.11
N TRP A 142 15.01 -6.33 -5.64
CA TRP A 142 15.71 -5.24 -4.98
C TRP A 142 14.79 -4.66 -3.90
N TRP A 143 15.36 -3.99 -2.89
CA TRP A 143 14.64 -3.64 -1.66
C TRP A 143 13.41 -2.75 -1.92
N GLY A 144 13.51 -1.77 -2.81
CA GLY A 144 12.38 -0.88 -3.11
C GLY A 144 11.23 -1.56 -3.85
N GLY A 145 11.52 -2.57 -4.66
CA GLY A 145 10.53 -3.37 -5.40
C GLY A 145 9.87 -4.48 -4.58
N ALA A 146 10.27 -4.68 -3.32
CA ALA A 146 9.58 -5.56 -2.40
C ALA A 146 8.26 -4.93 -1.93
N HIS A 147 7.25 -5.77 -1.72
CA HIS A 147 5.98 -5.39 -1.13
C HIS A 147 6.07 -5.42 0.41
N PRO A 148 5.23 -4.67 1.14
CA PRO A 148 4.15 -3.80 0.66
C PRO A 148 4.63 -2.58 -0.13
N PHE A 149 3.88 -2.22 -1.18
CA PHE A 149 3.97 -0.88 -1.76
C PHE A 149 3.15 0.08 -0.92
N ASN A 150 3.58 1.32 -0.75
CA ASN A 150 2.85 2.28 0.06
C ASN A 150 2.84 3.70 -0.53
N LEU A 151 1.69 4.36 -0.41
CA LEU A 151 1.51 5.80 -0.58
C LEU A 151 0.48 6.27 0.45
N LEU A 152 0.82 7.28 1.26
CA LEU A 152 -0.02 7.74 2.37
C LEU A 152 -0.53 6.53 3.21
N ASP A 153 -1.75 6.61 3.72
CA ASP A 153 -2.33 5.54 4.51
C ASP A 153 -2.66 4.27 3.68
N TRP A 154 -2.26 4.15 2.41
CA TRP A 154 -2.52 2.96 1.57
C TRP A 154 -1.29 2.06 1.47
N SER A 155 -1.30 0.90 2.15
CA SER A 155 -0.29 -0.16 1.99
C SER A 155 -0.87 -1.35 1.24
N VAL A 156 -0.26 -1.69 0.11
CA VAL A 156 -0.75 -2.69 -0.83
C VAL A 156 0.21 -3.86 -0.93
N VAL A 157 -0.31 -5.06 -0.77
CA VAL A 157 0.34 -6.30 -1.23
C VAL A 157 -0.49 -6.91 -2.36
N HIS A 158 0.22 -7.44 -3.33
CA HIS A 158 -0.34 -7.97 -4.56
C HIS A 158 0.34 -9.28 -4.90
N ASN A 159 -0.46 -10.34 -5.04
CA ASN A 159 -0.07 -11.63 -5.58
C ASN A 159 -0.71 -11.80 -6.96
N GLY A 160 0.08 -11.74 -8.02
CA GLY A 160 -0.44 -11.79 -9.37
C GLY A 160 0.38 -11.01 -10.38
N GLU A 161 -0.25 -10.73 -11.52
CA GLU A 161 0.28 -9.89 -12.59
C GLU A 161 -0.87 -9.15 -13.27
N ILE A 162 -0.85 -7.82 -13.22
CA ILE A 162 -1.89 -6.98 -13.83
C ILE A 162 -1.52 -6.72 -15.30
N THR A 163 -2.22 -7.39 -16.23
CA THR A 163 -1.96 -7.29 -17.67
C THR A 163 -2.39 -5.95 -18.28
N SER A 164 -3.27 -5.21 -17.59
CA SER A 164 -3.71 -3.87 -17.96
C SER A 164 -2.78 -2.75 -17.49
N TYR A 165 -1.61 -3.08 -16.92
CA TYR A 165 -0.67 -2.13 -16.31
C TYR A 165 -0.45 -0.84 -17.13
N GLY A 166 -0.20 -0.95 -18.43
CA GLY A 166 0.06 0.22 -19.28
C GLY A 166 -1.10 1.22 -19.35
N THR A 167 -2.34 0.74 -19.38
CA THR A 167 -3.55 1.59 -19.36
C THR A 167 -3.75 2.19 -17.98
N ASN A 168 -3.65 1.37 -16.93
CA ASN A 168 -3.87 1.82 -15.55
C ASN A 168 -2.81 2.87 -15.14
N ARG A 169 -1.55 2.65 -15.51
CA ARG A 169 -0.45 3.62 -15.30
C ARG A 169 -0.75 4.96 -15.97
N ARG A 170 -1.10 4.96 -17.25
CA ARG A 170 -1.42 6.19 -17.99
C ARG A 170 -2.58 6.94 -17.35
N TYR A 171 -3.57 6.21 -16.82
CA TYR A 171 -4.69 6.81 -16.12
C TYR A 171 -4.26 7.51 -14.83
N VAL A 172 -3.46 6.90 -13.96
CA VAL A 172 -2.99 7.60 -12.75
C VAL A 172 -2.03 8.74 -13.09
N GLU A 173 -1.16 8.58 -14.09
CA GLU A 173 -0.24 9.64 -14.54
C GLU A 173 -1.01 10.86 -15.07
N SER A 174 -2.13 10.67 -15.77
CA SER A 174 -2.97 11.79 -16.23
C SER A 174 -3.66 12.54 -15.09
N HIS A 175 -3.68 11.98 -13.87
CA HIS A 175 -4.25 12.58 -12.67
C HIS A 175 -3.19 13.15 -11.71
N GLY A 176 -1.94 13.28 -12.17
CA GLY A 176 -0.85 13.94 -11.43
C GLY A 176 -0.06 13.01 -10.51
N TYR A 177 -0.15 11.70 -10.69
CA TYR A 177 0.77 10.74 -10.09
C TYR A 177 1.98 10.52 -11.00
N GLN A 178 3.09 10.03 -10.46
CA GLN A 178 4.28 9.73 -11.25
C GLN A 178 4.79 8.33 -10.89
N CYS A 179 4.60 7.38 -11.79
CA CYS A 179 5.04 6.00 -11.57
C CYS A 179 6.55 5.89 -11.85
N THR A 180 7.31 5.51 -10.82
CA THR A 180 8.78 5.45 -10.88
C THR A 180 9.33 4.06 -10.59
N MET A 181 8.52 3.18 -10.00
CA MET A 181 8.96 1.85 -9.54
C MET A 181 8.68 0.74 -10.56
N SER A 182 7.97 1.06 -11.64
CA SER A 182 7.68 0.13 -12.75
C SER A 182 7.06 -1.20 -12.31
N THR A 183 6.17 -1.14 -11.30
CA THR A 183 5.40 -2.27 -10.79
C THR A 183 3.92 -1.94 -10.84
N ASP A 184 3.10 -2.95 -11.09
CA ASP A 184 1.65 -2.86 -11.05
C ASP A 184 1.11 -2.52 -9.65
N THR A 185 1.74 -3.01 -8.58
CA THR A 185 1.36 -2.70 -7.19
C THR A 185 1.45 -1.20 -6.86
N GLU A 186 2.40 -0.48 -7.47
CA GLU A 186 2.49 1.00 -7.38
C GLU A 186 1.22 1.64 -7.92
N VAL A 187 0.78 1.18 -9.10
CA VAL A 187 -0.42 1.69 -9.76
C VAL A 187 -1.66 1.38 -8.92
N VAL A 188 -1.75 0.20 -8.30
CA VAL A 188 -2.86 -0.14 -7.40
C VAL A 188 -2.94 0.84 -6.22
N ALA A 189 -1.82 1.14 -5.55
CA ALA A 189 -1.80 2.11 -4.45
C ALA A 189 -2.28 3.49 -4.90
N TYR A 190 -1.87 3.93 -6.10
CA TYR A 190 -2.28 5.22 -6.65
C TYR A 190 -3.75 5.25 -7.08
N LEU A 191 -4.29 4.13 -7.59
CA LEU A 191 -5.72 4.01 -7.91
C LEU A 191 -6.58 4.07 -6.65
N PHE A 192 -6.18 3.43 -5.56
CA PHE A 192 -6.88 3.52 -4.27
C PHE A 192 -6.87 4.95 -3.72
N ASP A 193 -5.73 5.64 -3.82
CA ASP A 193 -5.65 7.05 -3.43
C ASP A 193 -6.53 7.95 -4.31
N LEU A 194 -6.48 7.77 -5.63
CA LEU A 194 -7.23 8.57 -6.59
C LEU A 194 -8.74 8.38 -6.43
N ILE A 195 -9.21 7.13 -6.50
CA ILE A 195 -10.64 6.82 -6.51
C ILE A 195 -11.21 6.92 -5.09
N GLY A 196 -10.49 6.38 -4.10
CA GLY A 196 -10.94 6.37 -2.71
C GLY A 196 -10.88 7.76 -2.07
N ARG A 197 -9.67 8.32 -1.94
CA ARG A 197 -9.48 9.61 -1.22
C ARG A 197 -9.87 10.81 -2.08
N ARG A 198 -9.38 10.91 -3.32
CA ARG A 198 -9.57 12.15 -4.12
C ARG A 198 -10.95 12.25 -4.75
N HIS A 199 -11.53 11.14 -5.22
CA HIS A 199 -12.90 11.13 -5.74
C HIS A 199 -13.95 10.83 -4.68
N GLY A 200 -13.54 10.37 -3.49
CA GLY A 200 -14.41 10.19 -2.34
C GLY A 200 -15.26 8.91 -2.37
N LEU A 201 -14.82 7.87 -3.09
CA LEU A 201 -15.56 6.61 -3.15
C LEU A 201 -15.21 5.71 -1.94
N PRO A 202 -16.20 5.00 -1.38
CA PRO A 202 -15.96 3.99 -0.36
C PRO A 202 -15.21 2.78 -0.95
N SER A 203 -14.53 2.02 -0.08
CA SER A 203 -13.59 0.97 -0.51
C SER A 203 -14.22 -0.15 -1.33
N ASP A 204 -15.47 -0.52 -1.05
CA ASP A 204 -16.26 -1.45 -1.84
C ASP A 204 -16.44 -0.96 -3.28
N MET A 205 -16.84 0.31 -3.46
CA MET A 205 -16.96 0.90 -4.79
C MET A 205 -15.62 1.07 -5.51
N VAL A 206 -14.53 1.29 -4.77
CA VAL A 206 -13.18 1.26 -5.37
C VAL A 206 -12.90 -0.14 -5.93
N VAL A 207 -13.18 -1.20 -5.15
CA VAL A 207 -13.02 -2.58 -5.63
C VAL A 207 -13.90 -2.86 -6.84
N GLU A 208 -15.17 -2.44 -6.82
CA GLU A 208 -16.08 -2.58 -7.96
C GLU A 208 -15.57 -1.83 -9.20
N ALA A 209 -14.94 -0.66 -9.05
CA ALA A 209 -14.34 0.07 -10.17
C ALA A 209 -13.10 -0.66 -10.75
N LEU A 210 -12.31 -1.30 -9.89
CA LEU A 210 -11.07 -1.99 -10.29
C LEU A 210 -11.33 -3.42 -10.82
N ALA A 211 -12.34 -4.11 -10.29
CA ALA A 211 -12.73 -5.47 -10.63
C ALA A 211 -14.26 -5.58 -10.87
N PRO A 212 -14.84 -4.82 -11.81
CA PRO A 212 -16.30 -4.80 -12.01
C PRO A 212 -16.84 -6.09 -12.62
N PRO A 213 -18.03 -6.57 -12.24
CA PRO A 213 -18.69 -7.72 -12.88
C PRO A 213 -18.70 -7.63 -14.41
N PHE A 214 -18.80 -8.78 -15.09
CA PHE A 214 -18.93 -8.85 -16.55
C PHE A 214 -20.18 -8.12 -17.04
N TRP A 215 -20.19 -7.74 -18.33
CA TRP A 215 -21.34 -6.98 -18.87
C TRP A 215 -22.64 -7.78 -18.79
N ASP A 216 -22.60 -9.07 -19.12
CA ASP A 216 -23.76 -9.96 -19.02
C ASP A 216 -24.27 -10.07 -17.56
N GLU A 217 -23.36 -10.11 -16.57
CA GLU A 217 -23.73 -10.09 -15.15
C GLU A 217 -24.38 -8.77 -14.73
N ILE A 218 -23.93 -7.64 -15.29
CA ILE A 218 -24.52 -6.31 -15.05
C ILE A 218 -25.91 -6.23 -15.68
N ASP A 219 -26.07 -6.70 -16.92
CA ASP A 219 -27.33 -6.66 -17.67
C ASP A 219 -28.45 -7.50 -17.00
N GLU A 220 -28.09 -8.47 -16.16
CA GLU A 220 -29.02 -9.29 -15.36
C GLU A 220 -29.38 -8.67 -13.99
N MET A 221 -28.77 -7.55 -13.61
CA MET A 221 -29.03 -6.90 -12.32
C MET A 221 -30.39 -6.17 -12.30
N PRO A 222 -30.97 -5.93 -11.11
CA PRO A 222 -32.09 -4.98 -10.97
C PRO A 222 -31.74 -3.61 -11.55
N GLU A 223 -32.69 -2.96 -12.22
CA GLU A 223 -32.53 -1.70 -12.99
C GLU A 223 -31.62 -0.65 -12.31
N LYS A 224 -31.84 -0.37 -11.01
CA LYS A 224 -31.02 0.60 -10.28
C LYS A 224 -29.56 0.17 -10.09
N GLN A 225 -29.33 -1.11 -9.86
CA GLN A 225 -27.99 -1.68 -9.70
C GLN A 225 -27.28 -1.77 -11.04
N GLU A 226 -27.99 -2.16 -12.10
CA GLU A 226 -27.49 -2.15 -13.47
C GLU A 226 -27.04 -0.74 -13.88
N GLU A 227 -27.90 0.28 -13.71
CA GLU A 227 -27.60 1.67 -14.08
C GLU A 227 -26.35 2.17 -13.34
N PHE A 228 -26.29 1.91 -12.03
CA PHE A 228 -25.15 2.30 -11.20
C PHE A 228 -23.85 1.60 -11.61
N MET A 229 -23.86 0.28 -11.80
CA MET A 229 -22.69 -0.49 -12.21
C MET A 229 -22.21 -0.10 -13.61
N ARG A 230 -23.14 0.15 -14.53
CA ARG A 230 -22.83 0.64 -15.88
C ARG A 230 -22.16 2.01 -15.80
N ALA A 231 -22.68 2.93 -14.99
CA ALA A 231 -22.08 4.24 -14.79
C ALA A 231 -20.66 4.12 -14.19
N LEU A 232 -20.49 3.36 -13.11
CA LEU A 232 -19.20 3.16 -12.44
C LEU A 232 -18.15 2.61 -13.40
N ARG A 233 -18.50 1.54 -14.15
CA ARG A 233 -17.61 0.87 -15.09
C ARG A 233 -17.24 1.76 -16.29
N LEU A 234 -18.15 2.60 -16.76
CA LEU A 234 -17.85 3.56 -17.82
C LEU A 234 -16.96 4.71 -17.33
N THR A 235 -17.21 5.23 -16.12
CA THR A 235 -16.42 6.31 -15.51
C THR A 235 -14.98 5.87 -15.23
N TYR A 236 -14.80 4.66 -14.69
CA TYR A 236 -13.51 4.11 -14.29
C TYR A 236 -12.94 3.06 -15.24
N GLY A 237 -13.40 3.02 -16.49
CA GLY A 237 -12.93 2.07 -17.50
C GLY A 237 -11.40 1.95 -17.61
N PRO A 238 -10.63 3.06 -17.60
CA PRO A 238 -9.16 3.01 -17.60
C PRO A 238 -8.52 2.49 -16.30
N ALA A 239 -9.25 2.45 -15.18
CA ALA A 239 -8.80 1.91 -13.90
C ALA A 239 -9.03 0.40 -13.76
N LEU A 240 -9.90 -0.18 -14.60
CA LEU A 240 -10.18 -1.61 -14.61
C LEU A 240 -8.89 -2.43 -14.70
N MET A 241 -8.75 -3.41 -13.82
CA MET A 241 -7.61 -4.31 -13.76
C MET A 241 -7.96 -5.65 -14.42
N ASN A 242 -7.07 -6.09 -15.31
CA ASN A 242 -7.12 -7.41 -15.93
C ASN A 242 -5.88 -8.22 -15.55
N GLY A 243 -5.99 -9.54 -15.71
CA GLY A 243 -4.95 -10.48 -15.31
C GLY A 243 -5.24 -11.13 -13.95
N PRO A 244 -4.45 -12.13 -13.57
CA PRO A 244 -4.60 -12.81 -12.28
C PRO A 244 -4.13 -11.90 -11.15
N PHE A 245 -4.97 -11.63 -10.15
CA PHE A 245 -4.53 -10.93 -8.95
C PHE A 245 -5.34 -11.29 -7.71
N ALA A 246 -4.64 -11.30 -6.58
CA ALA A 246 -5.19 -11.21 -5.23
C ALA A 246 -4.49 -10.03 -4.55
N ILE A 247 -5.27 -9.06 -4.09
CA ILE A 247 -4.76 -7.80 -3.54
C ILE A 247 -5.30 -7.65 -2.14
N VAL A 248 -4.43 -7.21 -1.23
CA VAL A 248 -4.82 -6.78 0.11
C VAL A 248 -4.26 -5.39 0.35
N ILE A 249 -5.13 -4.45 0.72
CA ILE A 249 -4.79 -3.08 1.09
C ILE A 249 -5.08 -2.87 2.56
N ALA A 250 -4.09 -2.40 3.31
CA ALA A 250 -4.25 -1.95 4.67
C ALA A 250 -4.22 -0.42 4.73
N THR A 251 -5.09 0.15 5.56
CA THR A 251 -5.06 1.53 6.01
C THR A 251 -5.02 1.62 7.52
N LYS A 252 -4.89 2.83 8.06
CA LYS A 252 -5.00 3.03 9.51
C LYS A 252 -6.37 2.63 10.07
N ASP A 253 -7.41 2.59 9.24
CA ASP A 253 -8.81 2.39 9.63
C ASP A 253 -9.33 0.97 9.32
N GLY A 254 -8.58 0.17 8.55
CA GLY A 254 -9.05 -1.16 8.16
C GLY A 254 -8.19 -1.86 7.12
N ILE A 255 -8.71 -2.98 6.63
CA ILE A 255 -8.09 -3.82 5.60
C ILE A 255 -9.14 -4.20 4.56
N VAL A 256 -8.74 -4.24 3.29
CA VAL A 256 -9.58 -4.62 2.16
C VAL A 256 -8.85 -5.67 1.35
N GLY A 257 -9.42 -6.86 1.21
CA GLY A 257 -8.92 -7.92 0.35
C GLY A 257 -9.87 -8.24 -0.78
N PHE A 258 -9.37 -8.44 -1.99
CA PHE A 258 -10.20 -8.84 -3.14
C PHE A 258 -9.36 -9.54 -4.21
N THR A 259 -10.03 -10.22 -5.14
CA THR A 259 -9.39 -10.91 -6.26
C THR A 259 -9.82 -10.35 -7.60
N ASP A 260 -9.18 -10.83 -8.66
CA ASP A 260 -9.69 -10.67 -10.01
C ASP A 260 -11.07 -11.33 -10.20
N ARG A 261 -11.71 -10.96 -11.30
CA ARG A 261 -13.13 -11.23 -11.63
C ARG A 261 -13.42 -12.67 -12.01
N ILE A 262 -12.40 -13.49 -12.20
CA ILE A 262 -12.53 -14.94 -12.43
C ILE A 262 -11.73 -15.77 -11.41
N LYS A 263 -11.14 -15.11 -10.40
CA LYS A 263 -10.43 -15.70 -9.26
C LYS A 263 -9.28 -16.63 -9.67
N LEU A 264 -8.33 -16.10 -10.44
CA LEU A 264 -7.13 -16.83 -10.86
C LEU A 264 -6.09 -16.99 -9.73
N ARG A 265 -6.21 -16.22 -8.65
CA ARG A 265 -5.36 -16.30 -7.46
C ARG A 265 -6.18 -16.64 -6.22
N PRO A 266 -5.63 -17.46 -5.31
CA PRO A 266 -6.34 -17.81 -4.10
C PRO A 266 -6.38 -16.63 -3.13
N LEU A 267 -7.49 -16.53 -2.42
CA LEU A 267 -7.68 -15.64 -1.29
C LEU A 267 -8.57 -16.39 -0.29
N VAL A 268 -8.04 -16.59 0.91
CA VAL A 268 -8.69 -17.28 2.02
C VAL A 268 -8.90 -16.26 3.13
N VAL A 269 -10.09 -16.29 3.71
CA VAL A 269 -10.49 -15.44 4.82
C VAL A 269 -10.71 -16.30 6.04
N GLY A 270 -10.14 -15.88 7.17
CA GLY A 270 -10.39 -16.43 8.48
C GLY A 270 -11.00 -15.38 9.40
N GLU A 271 -12.02 -15.73 10.17
CA GLU A 271 -12.63 -14.87 11.18
C GLU A 271 -12.65 -15.61 12.52
N ASN A 272 -12.22 -14.93 13.58
CA ASN A 272 -12.28 -15.41 14.95
C ASN A 272 -12.43 -14.22 15.91
N ASP A 273 -13.50 -14.18 16.70
CA ASP A 273 -13.88 -13.04 17.55
C ASP A 273 -13.82 -11.70 16.79
N SER A 274 -12.89 -10.82 17.17
CA SER A 274 -12.66 -9.51 16.58
C SER A 274 -11.49 -9.49 15.58
N LYS A 275 -10.98 -10.65 15.18
CA LYS A 275 -9.82 -10.79 14.29
C LYS A 275 -10.26 -11.22 12.90
N LEU A 276 -9.69 -10.55 11.91
CA LEU A 276 -9.84 -10.90 10.50
C LEU A 276 -8.47 -11.27 9.95
N TYR A 277 -8.41 -12.40 9.26
CA TYR A 277 -7.23 -12.92 8.58
C TYR A 277 -7.52 -12.98 7.08
N ILE A 278 -6.59 -12.50 6.27
CA ILE A 278 -6.65 -12.63 4.81
C ILE A 278 -5.30 -13.18 4.34
N SER A 279 -5.33 -14.30 3.63
CA SER A 279 -4.13 -15.03 3.24
C SER A 279 -4.29 -15.70 1.88
N SER A 280 -3.19 -15.96 1.17
CA SER A 280 -3.21 -16.82 -0.02
C SER A 280 -3.57 -18.27 0.32
N GLU A 281 -3.28 -18.72 1.54
CA GLU A 281 -3.47 -20.11 1.99
C GLU A 281 -3.99 -20.18 3.43
N GLU A 282 -4.81 -21.20 3.71
CA GLU A 282 -5.38 -21.49 5.04
C GLU A 282 -4.31 -21.82 6.08
N ALA A 283 -3.22 -22.49 5.67
CA ALA A 283 -2.17 -22.93 6.59
C ALA A 283 -1.57 -21.77 7.38
N ALA A 284 -1.34 -20.62 6.73
CA ALA A 284 -0.82 -19.42 7.41
C ALA A 284 -1.77 -18.89 8.48
N ILE A 285 -3.09 -18.96 8.24
CA ILE A 285 -4.11 -18.55 9.22
C ILE A 285 -4.06 -19.47 10.43
N ARG A 286 -4.03 -20.80 10.22
CA ARG A 286 -4.01 -21.78 11.31
C ARG A 286 -2.73 -21.77 12.14
N ILE A 287 -1.61 -21.35 11.57
CA ILE A 287 -0.37 -21.12 12.32
C ILE A 287 -0.53 -19.92 13.27
N MET A 288 -1.23 -18.87 12.84
CA MET A 288 -1.46 -17.66 13.64
C MET A 288 -2.60 -17.83 14.66
N ASP A 289 -3.64 -18.58 14.30
CA ASP A 289 -4.82 -18.84 15.12
C ASP A 289 -5.31 -20.28 14.87
N PRO A 290 -4.81 -21.27 15.65
CA PRO A 290 -5.19 -22.67 15.51
C PRO A 290 -6.69 -22.94 15.70
N ASP A 291 -7.36 -22.08 16.48
CA ASP A 291 -8.76 -22.21 16.89
C ASP A 291 -9.71 -21.33 16.05
N VAL A 292 -9.24 -20.82 14.89
CA VAL A 292 -10.05 -20.00 13.98
C VAL A 292 -11.40 -20.66 13.66
N GLU A 293 -12.49 -19.95 13.93
CA GLU A 293 -13.85 -20.51 13.89
C GLU A 293 -14.39 -20.61 12.45
N ARG A 294 -14.22 -19.53 11.67
CA ARG A 294 -14.79 -19.44 10.33
C ARG A 294 -13.70 -19.27 9.30
N ILE A 295 -13.67 -20.19 8.33
CA ILE A 295 -12.79 -20.10 7.16
C ILE A 295 -13.64 -20.19 5.91
N TYR A 296 -13.42 -19.28 4.97
CA TYR A 296 -14.09 -19.29 3.68
C TYR A 296 -13.22 -18.65 2.59
N MET A 297 -13.62 -18.81 1.34
CA MET A 297 -12.99 -18.11 0.22
C MET A 297 -14.04 -17.22 -0.45
N PRO A 298 -13.84 -15.89 -0.52
CA PRO A 298 -14.78 -14.96 -1.17
C PRO A 298 -14.94 -15.29 -2.65
N ARG A 299 -16.05 -14.86 -3.26
CA ARG A 299 -16.25 -14.98 -4.70
C ARG A 299 -15.29 -14.09 -5.47
N ALA A 300 -15.18 -14.33 -6.78
CA ALA A 300 -14.35 -13.51 -7.65
C ALA A 300 -14.83 -12.05 -7.62
N GLY A 301 -13.91 -11.10 -7.47
CA GLY A 301 -14.23 -9.67 -7.37
C GLY A 301 -14.97 -9.23 -6.09
N GLU A 302 -15.32 -10.16 -5.19
CA GLU A 302 -16.02 -9.83 -3.94
C GLU A 302 -15.05 -9.22 -2.91
N PRO A 303 -15.28 -7.99 -2.43
CA PRO A 303 -14.43 -7.37 -1.44
C PRO A 303 -14.67 -7.97 -0.05
N VAL A 304 -13.58 -8.21 0.67
CA VAL A 304 -13.55 -8.54 2.09
C VAL A 304 -13.04 -7.32 2.84
N ILE A 305 -13.87 -6.74 3.70
CA ILE A 305 -13.57 -5.47 4.38
C ILE A 305 -13.55 -5.69 5.89
N GLY A 306 -12.40 -5.51 6.52
CA GLY A 306 -12.25 -5.40 7.96
C GLY A 306 -12.07 -3.96 8.39
N ARG A 307 -12.72 -3.55 9.48
CA ARG A 307 -12.56 -2.21 10.06
C ARG A 307 -12.04 -2.32 11.49
N VAL A 308 -11.22 -1.37 11.87
CA VAL A 308 -10.73 -1.23 13.25
C VAL A 308 -11.81 -0.52 14.05
N THR A 309 -12.35 -1.17 15.06
CA THR A 309 -13.24 -0.53 16.03
C THR A 309 -12.40 0.14 17.10
N GLN A 310 -12.50 1.47 17.20
CA GLN A 310 -11.90 2.27 18.28
C GLN A 310 -12.78 2.27 19.53
#